data_AF-A0A0Q8PRF7-F1
#
_entry.id   AF-A0A0Q8PRF7-F1
#
_cell.length_a   1.000
_cell.length_b   1.000
_cell.length_c   1.000
_cell.angle_alpha   90.00
_cell.angle_beta   90.00
_cell.angle_gamma   90.00
#
_symmetry.space_group_name_H-M   'P 1'
#
loop_
_entity.id
_entity.type
_entity.pdbx_description
1 polymer ?
#
loop_
_entity_poly.entity_id
_entity_poly.type
_entity_poly.pdbx_seq_one_letter_code
_entity_poly.pdbx_strand_id
1 'polypeptide(L)'
;MSKLTPMSRLPYPEATDPADLPKHLQSLATELDSRTVLRFDDSASRDQAITQPVTGMVAHVKNRGHTTYDGIAWVPLFDQPLAIYLQTTAQSIPSGGTSQLTWPAPQFDTHGGYKSATPTRYTPVMSGHYLVTAQISFSVNPNGGRVVNLLKNGTAGFGQAAHAAIPGTAYNTTVVATGVIYLNGVGDFIEIQVAQNSGSTIATVAPGADSSTKLTVLRVHS
;
A
#
# COMPACT_ATOMS: atom_id res chain seq x y z
N MET A 1 2.08 -46.70 -14.86
CA MET A 1 1.79 -45.25 -14.72
C MET A 1 2.18 -44.97 -13.28
N SER A 2 3.19 -44.14 -13.03
CA SER A 2 3.70 -43.89 -11.67
C SER A 2 2.56 -43.57 -10.69
N LYS A 3 2.51 -44.26 -9.55
CA LYS A 3 1.58 -43.93 -8.47
C LYS A 3 1.93 -42.59 -7.86
N LEU A 4 0.96 -41.99 -7.20
CA LEU A 4 1.09 -40.69 -6.56
C LEU A 4 0.89 -40.83 -5.05
N THR A 5 1.73 -40.16 -4.24
CA THR A 5 1.50 -40.10 -2.79
C THR A 5 0.14 -39.43 -2.50
N PRO A 6 -0.60 -39.83 -1.46
CA PRO A 6 -1.96 -39.34 -1.23
C PRO A 6 -2.04 -37.84 -0.89
N MET A 7 -1.06 -37.29 -0.16
CA MET A 7 -1.07 -35.89 0.26
C MET A 7 -0.48 -34.95 -0.80
N SER A 8 0.72 -35.27 -1.26
CA SER A 8 1.51 -34.38 -2.13
C SER A 8 1.57 -34.86 -3.56
N ARG A 9 0.82 -35.91 -3.95
CA ARG A 9 0.81 -36.45 -5.31
C ARG A 9 2.19 -36.63 -5.96
N LEU A 10 3.23 -36.92 -5.17
CA LEU A 10 4.58 -37.12 -5.69
C LEU A 10 4.64 -38.47 -6.44
N PRO A 11 5.26 -38.51 -7.64
CA PRO A 11 5.38 -39.74 -8.41
C PRO A 11 6.32 -40.72 -7.71
N TYR A 12 5.91 -41.98 -7.64
CA TYR A 12 6.77 -43.08 -7.23
C TYR A 12 6.54 -44.34 -8.09
N PRO A 13 7.54 -45.22 -8.21
CA PRO A 13 7.45 -46.39 -9.08
C PRO A 13 6.41 -47.41 -8.62
N GLU A 14 5.71 -48.03 -9.56
CA GLU A 14 4.93 -49.26 -9.37
C GLU A 14 5.76 -50.51 -9.73
N ALA A 15 5.35 -51.67 -9.21
CA ALA A 15 5.95 -52.95 -9.56
C ALA A 15 5.83 -53.30 -11.06
N THR A 16 4.87 -52.69 -11.75
CA THR A 16 4.59 -52.84 -13.19
C THR A 16 5.35 -51.84 -14.07
N ASP A 17 6.02 -50.84 -13.50
CA ASP A 17 6.77 -49.86 -14.28
C ASP A 17 8.11 -50.45 -14.77
N PRO A 18 8.64 -50.01 -15.93
CA PRO A 18 9.94 -50.44 -16.42
C PRO A 18 11.07 -50.15 -15.41
N ALA A 19 12.10 -51.01 -15.39
CA ALA A 19 13.27 -50.84 -14.52
C ALA A 19 14.21 -49.73 -15.03
N ASP A 20 13.81 -48.47 -14.83
CA ASP A 20 14.58 -47.26 -15.19
C ASP A 20 14.68 -46.30 -13.99
N LEU A 21 15.61 -46.59 -13.09
CA LEU A 21 15.85 -45.80 -11.88
C LEU A 21 16.20 -44.33 -12.19
N PRO A 22 17.07 -44.01 -13.16
CA PRO A 22 17.35 -42.62 -13.52
C PRO A 22 16.09 -41.83 -13.88
N LYS A 23 15.21 -42.40 -14.71
CA LYS A 23 13.97 -41.73 -15.11
C LYS A 23 12.99 -41.54 -13.94
N HIS A 24 12.87 -42.53 -13.06
CA HIS A 24 12.01 -42.43 -11.88
C HIS A 24 12.50 -41.36 -10.90
N LEU A 25 13.81 -41.31 -10.64
CA LEU A 25 14.41 -40.29 -9.78
C LEU A 25 14.30 -38.89 -10.39
N GLN A 26 14.51 -38.76 -11.70
CA GLN A 26 14.33 -37.49 -12.40
C GLN A 26 12.89 -37.00 -12.29
N SER A 27 11.90 -37.86 -12.50
CA SER A 27 10.48 -37.50 -12.35
C SER A 27 10.14 -36.99 -10.95
N LEU A 28 10.66 -37.65 -9.91
CA LEU A 28 10.44 -37.23 -8.53
C LEU A 28 11.15 -35.90 -8.23
N ALA A 29 12.38 -35.72 -8.70
CA ALA A 29 13.15 -34.49 -8.51
C ALA A 29 12.45 -33.29 -9.15
N THR A 30 11.99 -33.41 -10.39
CA THR A 30 11.22 -32.35 -11.07
C THR A 30 9.95 -31.98 -10.31
N GLU A 31 9.22 -32.97 -9.78
CA GLU A 31 8.01 -32.71 -9.00
C GLU A 31 8.34 -32.01 -7.68
N LEU A 32 9.43 -32.40 -7.00
CA LEU A 32 9.87 -31.81 -5.74
C LEU A 32 10.34 -30.35 -5.93
N ASP A 33 11.04 -30.04 -7.01
CA ASP A 33 11.47 -28.68 -7.34
C ASP A 33 10.30 -27.72 -7.51
N SER A 34 9.15 -28.21 -8.02
CA SER A 34 7.93 -27.40 -8.13
C SER A 34 7.28 -27.06 -6.77
N ARG A 35 7.68 -27.75 -5.70
CA ARG A 35 7.05 -27.70 -4.37
C ARG A 35 7.98 -27.18 -3.28
N THR A 36 9.26 -27.02 -3.58
CA THR A 36 10.25 -26.52 -2.63
C THR A 36 10.46 -25.03 -2.81
N VAL A 37 10.75 -24.32 -1.71
CA VAL A 37 11.18 -22.93 -1.78
C VAL A 37 12.65 -22.92 -2.19
N LEU A 38 12.89 -22.63 -3.47
CA LEU A 38 14.23 -22.49 -4.03
C LEU A 38 14.94 -21.27 -3.40
N ARG A 39 16.24 -21.37 -3.12
CA ARG A 39 17.02 -20.33 -2.42
C ARG A 39 18.12 -19.81 -3.33
N PHE A 40 18.20 -18.49 -3.47
CA PHE A 40 19.17 -17.81 -4.32
C PHE A 40 19.83 -16.64 -3.58
N ASP A 41 21.08 -16.33 -3.96
CA ASP A 41 21.81 -15.19 -3.39
C ASP A 41 21.23 -13.85 -3.86
N ASP A 42 20.79 -13.79 -5.12
CA ASP A 42 20.21 -12.60 -5.73
C ASP A 42 19.11 -12.95 -6.75
N SER A 43 18.43 -11.93 -7.29
CA SER A 43 17.39 -12.13 -8.29
C SER A 43 17.93 -12.61 -9.63
N ALA A 44 19.17 -12.24 -10.00
CA ALA A 44 19.75 -12.62 -11.28
C ALA A 44 20.06 -14.13 -11.34
N SER A 45 20.62 -14.69 -10.27
CA SER A 45 20.86 -16.13 -10.13
C SER A 45 19.56 -16.92 -10.12
N ARG A 46 18.49 -16.41 -9.48
CA ARG A 46 17.14 -16.99 -9.58
C ARG A 46 16.64 -16.99 -11.02
N ASP A 47 16.69 -15.86 -11.70
CA ASP A 47 16.11 -15.69 -13.03
C ASP A 47 16.90 -16.51 -14.09
N GLN A 48 18.20 -16.74 -13.88
CA GLN A 48 19.00 -17.66 -14.69
C GLN A 48 18.63 -19.14 -14.45
N ALA A 49 18.37 -19.51 -13.19
CA ALA A 49 18.00 -20.88 -12.85
C ALA A 49 16.55 -21.22 -13.23
N ILE A 50 15.64 -20.26 -13.14
CA ILE A 50 14.20 -20.42 -13.39
C ILE A 50 13.83 -19.70 -14.69
N THR A 51 13.97 -20.39 -15.81
CA THR A 51 13.70 -19.83 -17.15
C THR A 51 12.23 -19.93 -17.56
N GLN A 52 11.43 -20.76 -16.88
CA GLN A 52 9.99 -20.94 -17.14
C GLN A 52 9.21 -20.95 -15.81
N PRO A 53 9.12 -19.82 -15.09
CA PRO A 53 8.38 -19.76 -13.85
C PRO A 53 6.88 -19.97 -14.09
N VAL A 54 6.22 -20.65 -13.14
CA VAL A 54 4.78 -20.89 -13.16
C VAL A 54 4.10 -19.96 -12.14
N THR A 55 2.91 -19.46 -12.46
CA THR A 55 2.11 -18.65 -11.53
C THR A 55 1.94 -19.36 -10.18
N GLY A 56 2.27 -18.66 -9.09
CA GLY A 56 2.23 -19.18 -7.72
C GLY A 56 3.53 -19.85 -7.25
N MET A 57 4.55 -20.00 -8.11
CA MET A 57 5.86 -20.51 -7.71
C MET A 57 6.51 -19.58 -6.68
N VAL A 58 7.10 -20.14 -5.62
CA VAL A 58 7.75 -19.38 -4.53
C VAL A 58 9.26 -19.60 -4.53
N ALA A 59 10.02 -18.52 -4.39
CA ALA A 59 11.47 -18.54 -4.22
C ALA A 59 11.91 -17.61 -3.09
N HIS A 60 13.01 -17.93 -2.43
CA HIS A 60 13.68 -17.08 -1.45
C HIS A 60 14.93 -16.46 -2.06
N VAL A 61 15.06 -15.14 -1.93
CA VAL A 61 16.25 -14.37 -2.32
C VAL A 61 16.80 -13.66 -1.09
N LYS A 62 18.09 -13.86 -0.79
CA LYS A 62 18.73 -13.49 0.50
C LYS A 62 18.40 -12.07 1.00
N ASN A 63 18.36 -11.08 0.11
CA ASN A 63 18.11 -9.67 0.46
C ASN A 63 16.72 -9.14 0.08
N ARG A 64 15.84 -10.01 -0.45
CA ARG A 64 14.46 -9.66 -0.85
C ARG A 64 13.40 -10.44 -0.08
N GLY A 65 13.78 -11.57 0.55
CA GLY A 65 12.86 -12.45 1.23
C GLY A 65 12.17 -13.41 0.26
N HIS A 66 10.93 -13.79 0.60
CA HIS A 66 10.14 -14.72 -0.22
C HIS A 66 9.40 -13.95 -1.31
N THR A 67 9.54 -14.41 -2.55
CA THR A 67 8.83 -13.90 -3.72
C THR A 67 7.96 -14.98 -4.33
N THR A 68 6.81 -14.59 -4.88
CA THR A 68 5.94 -15.43 -5.71
C THR A 68 5.94 -14.93 -7.15
N TYR A 69 5.86 -15.82 -8.13
CA TYR A 69 5.64 -15.42 -9.52
C TYR A 69 4.14 -15.19 -9.77
N ASP A 70 3.73 -14.01 -10.21
CA ASP A 70 2.31 -13.66 -10.44
C ASP A 70 1.81 -14.02 -11.85
N GLY A 71 2.67 -14.59 -12.70
CA GLY A 71 2.43 -14.84 -14.13
C GLY A 71 3.17 -13.87 -15.04
N ILE A 72 3.63 -12.74 -14.51
CA ILE A 72 4.34 -11.68 -15.24
C ILE A 72 5.71 -11.43 -14.62
N ALA A 73 5.80 -11.39 -13.29
CA ALA A 73 7.01 -11.05 -12.55
C ALA A 73 7.08 -11.74 -11.18
N TRP A 74 8.28 -11.74 -10.60
CA TRP A 74 8.51 -12.12 -9.21
C TRP A 74 8.17 -10.96 -8.27
N VAL A 75 7.07 -11.09 -7.55
CA VAL A 75 6.57 -10.12 -6.57
C VAL A 75 6.80 -10.61 -5.14
N PRO A 76 6.91 -9.74 -4.13
CA PRO A 76 6.99 -10.19 -2.73
C PRO A 76 5.78 -11.05 -2.35
N LEU A 77 6.01 -12.13 -1.61
CA LEU A 77 4.93 -13.02 -1.16
C LEU A 77 4.01 -12.32 -0.14
N PHE A 78 4.58 -11.43 0.67
CA PHE A 78 3.87 -10.61 1.63
C PHE A 78 4.13 -9.15 1.30
N ASP A 79 3.32 -8.59 0.40
CA ASP A 79 3.32 -7.15 0.13
C ASP A 79 2.11 -6.49 0.81
N GLN A 80 2.32 -5.27 1.30
CA GLN A 80 1.29 -4.47 1.96
C GLN A 80 1.08 -3.19 1.17
N PRO A 81 -0.16 -2.84 0.81
CA PRO A 81 -0.47 -1.57 0.19
C PRO A 81 0.07 -0.38 0.99
N LEU A 82 0.95 0.37 0.33
CA LEU A 82 1.48 1.65 0.75
C LEU A 82 1.16 2.70 -0.32
N ALA A 83 0.57 3.81 0.12
CA ALA A 83 0.42 5.02 -0.68
C ALA A 83 0.90 6.27 0.09
N ILE A 84 1.66 7.12 -0.58
CA ILE A 84 2.17 8.39 -0.04
C ILE A 84 1.88 9.51 -1.03
N TYR A 85 1.20 10.53 -0.56
CA TYR A 85 0.86 11.73 -1.32
C TYR A 85 1.57 12.94 -0.71
N LEU A 86 2.09 13.80 -1.58
CA LEU A 86 2.62 15.11 -1.21
C LEU A 86 1.94 16.14 -2.09
N GLN A 87 1.25 17.10 -1.47
CA GLN A 87 0.57 18.14 -2.23
C GLN A 87 1.61 19.07 -2.88
N THR A 88 1.55 19.28 -4.20
CA THR A 88 2.50 20.15 -4.91
C THR A 88 1.95 21.54 -5.21
N THR A 89 0.64 21.71 -5.08
CA THR A 89 -0.08 22.97 -5.35
C THR A 89 -0.94 23.30 -4.16
N ALA A 90 -0.82 24.51 -3.61
CA ALA A 90 -1.64 24.99 -2.50
C ALA A 90 -3.14 24.94 -2.86
N GLN A 91 -3.98 24.51 -1.92
CA GLN A 91 -5.44 24.48 -2.08
C GLN A 91 -6.09 25.53 -1.17
N SER A 92 -6.93 26.39 -1.73
CA SER A 92 -7.72 27.37 -0.98
C SER A 92 -8.80 26.71 -0.12
N ILE A 93 -8.85 27.09 1.15
CA ILE A 93 -9.77 26.60 2.18
C ILE A 93 -10.59 27.80 2.72
N PRO A 94 -11.88 27.91 2.38
CA PRO A 94 -12.77 28.95 2.90
C PRO A 94 -12.95 28.87 4.42
N SER A 95 -13.28 30.01 5.04
CA SER A 95 -13.57 30.06 6.47
C SER A 95 -15.00 29.60 6.77
N GLY A 96 -15.19 28.86 7.87
CA GLY A 96 -16.50 28.46 8.39
C GLY A 96 -17.15 27.25 7.71
N GLY A 97 -16.47 26.62 6.76
CA GLY A 97 -16.93 25.41 6.08
C GLY A 97 -15.89 24.30 6.07
N THR A 98 -16.23 23.18 5.43
CA THR A 98 -15.33 22.05 5.21
C THR A 98 -14.89 21.99 3.75
N SER A 99 -13.72 21.42 3.50
CA SER A 99 -13.20 21.18 2.15
C SER A 99 -12.53 19.81 2.10
N GLN A 100 -12.77 19.05 1.04
CA GLN A 100 -12.01 17.82 0.78
C GLN A 100 -10.69 18.20 0.12
N LEU A 101 -9.59 17.57 0.54
CA LEU A 101 -8.29 17.81 -0.08
C LEU A 101 -8.12 17.02 -1.37
N THR A 102 -7.60 17.70 -2.38
CA THR A 102 -7.23 17.13 -3.67
C THR A 102 -5.76 16.76 -3.67
N TRP A 103 -5.46 15.53 -4.06
CA TRP A 103 -4.09 15.02 -4.13
C TRP A 103 -3.60 14.96 -5.59
N PRO A 104 -2.31 15.28 -5.83
CA PRO A 104 -1.69 15.01 -7.13
C PRO A 104 -1.42 13.50 -7.29
N ALA A 105 -0.78 13.13 -8.40
CA ALA A 105 -0.23 11.79 -8.53
C ALA A 105 0.67 11.45 -7.32
N PRO A 106 0.52 10.27 -6.71
CA PRO A 106 1.23 9.91 -5.49
C PRO A 106 2.73 9.74 -5.75
N GLN A 107 3.54 10.00 -4.70
CA GLN A 107 4.97 9.68 -4.73
C GLN A 107 5.20 8.17 -4.71
N PHE A 108 4.34 7.45 -3.99
CA PHE A 108 4.30 5.99 -3.93
C PHE A 108 2.83 5.55 -3.95
N ASP A 109 2.51 4.55 -4.75
CA ASP A 109 1.24 3.82 -4.72
C ASP A 109 1.47 2.41 -5.26
N THR A 110 1.91 1.54 -4.36
CA THR A 110 2.39 0.19 -4.68
C THR A 110 1.31 -0.71 -5.29
N HIS A 111 0.04 -0.37 -5.08
CA HIS A 111 -1.10 -1.21 -5.44
C HIS A 111 -2.18 -0.46 -6.22
N GLY A 112 -1.89 0.76 -6.68
CA GLY A 112 -2.78 1.53 -7.56
C GLY A 112 -4.08 1.96 -6.90
N GLY A 113 -4.08 2.29 -5.61
CA GLY A 113 -5.28 2.76 -4.91
C GLY A 113 -5.69 4.20 -5.23
N TYR A 114 -4.77 5.02 -5.78
CA TYR A 114 -5.09 6.34 -6.31
C TYR A 114 -5.72 6.25 -7.70
N LYS A 115 -6.67 7.17 -7.98
CA LYS A 115 -7.24 7.39 -9.32
C LYS A 115 -7.35 8.88 -9.60
N SER A 116 -6.82 9.33 -10.74
CA SER A 116 -6.87 10.75 -11.15
C SER A 116 -8.29 11.27 -11.40
N ALA A 117 -9.24 10.40 -11.74
CA ALA A 117 -10.65 10.75 -11.90
C ALA A 117 -11.35 11.10 -10.57
N THR A 118 -10.79 10.67 -9.44
CA THR A 118 -11.30 10.95 -8.08
C THR A 118 -10.15 11.36 -7.17
N PRO A 119 -9.54 12.54 -7.40
CA PRO A 119 -8.26 12.91 -6.80
C PRO A 119 -8.34 13.22 -5.29
N THR A 120 -9.55 13.26 -4.71
CA THR A 120 -9.76 13.41 -3.27
C THR A 120 -9.67 12.07 -2.51
N ARG A 121 -9.61 10.95 -3.22
CA ARG A 121 -9.81 9.60 -2.68
C ARG A 121 -8.57 8.72 -2.77
N TYR A 122 -8.41 7.88 -1.76
CA TYR A 122 -7.69 6.61 -1.89
C TYR A 122 -8.69 5.45 -1.79
N THR A 123 -8.69 4.59 -2.79
CA THR A 123 -9.55 3.40 -2.88
C THR A 123 -8.65 2.16 -2.79
N PRO A 124 -8.60 1.45 -1.65
CA PRO A 124 -7.77 0.26 -1.52
C PRO A 124 -8.21 -0.83 -2.49
N VAL A 125 -7.24 -1.61 -2.95
CA VAL A 125 -7.45 -2.80 -3.80
C VAL A 125 -7.37 -4.12 -3.03
N MET A 126 -7.06 -4.05 -1.73
CA MET A 126 -6.99 -5.20 -0.83
C MET A 126 -7.80 -4.90 0.42
N SER A 127 -8.49 -5.90 0.95
CA SER A 127 -9.19 -5.75 2.23
C SER A 127 -8.21 -5.73 3.39
N GLY A 128 -8.56 -5.04 4.46
CA GLY A 128 -7.83 -5.11 5.73
C GLY A 128 -7.87 -3.81 6.50
N HIS A 129 -7.06 -3.73 7.55
CA HIS A 129 -6.93 -2.53 8.36
C HIS A 129 -5.81 -1.65 7.84
N TYR A 130 -6.12 -0.37 7.67
CA TYR A 130 -5.22 0.64 7.15
C TYR A 130 -4.95 1.69 8.21
N LEU A 131 -3.66 1.93 8.50
CA LEU A 131 -3.20 3.10 9.21
C LEU A 131 -3.14 4.27 8.22
N VAL A 132 -3.87 5.33 8.54
CA VAL A 132 -3.94 6.56 7.75
C VAL A 132 -3.39 7.68 8.60
N THR A 133 -2.43 8.44 8.07
CA THR A 133 -1.88 9.64 8.69
C THR A 133 -1.97 10.80 7.72
N ALA A 134 -2.70 11.84 8.09
CA ALA A 134 -2.83 13.08 7.32
C ALA A 134 -2.15 14.21 8.09
N GLN A 135 -1.04 14.73 7.56
CA GLN A 135 -0.37 15.92 8.04
C GLN A 135 -0.76 17.08 7.13
N ILE A 136 -1.59 18.00 7.63
CA ILE A 136 -2.07 19.14 6.86
C ILE A 136 -1.51 20.42 7.44
N SER A 137 -0.78 21.17 6.61
CA SER A 137 -0.22 22.47 6.99
C SER A 137 -1.06 23.58 6.39
N PHE A 138 -1.54 24.50 7.21
CA PHE A 138 -2.30 25.67 6.80
C PHE A 138 -1.41 26.90 6.85
N SER A 139 -1.54 27.75 5.83
CA SER A 139 -0.81 29.02 5.71
C SER A 139 -0.99 29.87 6.96
N VAL A 140 0.06 30.63 7.30
CA VAL A 140 0.10 31.50 8.48
C VAL A 140 -1.15 32.37 8.58
N ASN A 141 -1.86 32.23 9.69
CA ASN A 141 -2.94 33.12 10.09
C ASN A 141 -3.20 32.91 11.60
N PRO A 142 -3.13 33.96 12.42
CA PRO A 142 -3.17 33.83 13.88
C PRO A 142 -4.59 33.62 14.46
N ASN A 143 -5.63 33.56 13.62
CA ASN A 143 -7.02 33.51 14.07
C ASN A 143 -7.66 32.14 13.84
N GLY A 144 -8.60 31.80 14.73
CA GLY A 144 -9.45 30.61 14.64
C GLY A 144 -8.71 29.30 14.95
N GLY A 145 -9.34 28.19 14.61
CA GLY A 145 -8.80 26.83 14.68
C GLY A 145 -8.67 26.21 13.30
N ARG A 146 -7.96 25.08 13.25
CA ARG A 146 -7.75 24.22 12.10
C ARG A 146 -8.16 22.82 12.48
N VAL A 147 -8.91 22.14 11.62
CA VAL A 147 -9.40 20.78 11.84
C VAL A 147 -9.05 19.92 10.65
N VAL A 148 -8.62 18.69 10.92
CA VAL A 148 -8.41 17.62 9.93
C VAL A 148 -9.24 16.42 10.36
N ASN A 149 -10.07 15.92 9.45
CA ASN A 149 -10.90 14.74 9.63
C ASN A 149 -10.49 13.67 8.61
N LEU A 150 -10.42 12.42 9.07
CA LEU A 150 -10.30 11.24 8.23
C LEU A 150 -11.70 10.67 7.99
N LEU A 151 -12.10 10.58 6.73
CA LEU A 151 -13.43 10.15 6.30
C LEU A 151 -13.35 8.79 5.63
N LYS A 152 -14.26 7.88 5.98
CA LYS A 152 -14.52 6.65 5.23
C LYS A 152 -15.83 6.85 4.49
N ASN A 153 -15.82 6.69 3.17
CA ASN A 153 -17.01 6.79 2.32
C ASN A 153 -17.81 8.10 2.55
N GLY A 154 -17.10 9.22 2.72
CA GLY A 154 -17.70 10.53 3.01
C GLY A 154 -18.11 10.79 4.46
N THR A 155 -18.00 9.80 5.35
CA THR A 155 -18.36 9.92 6.76
C THR A 155 -17.11 10.05 7.63
N ALA A 156 -17.04 11.14 8.41
CA ALA A 156 -15.94 11.35 9.37
C ALA A 156 -16.10 10.42 10.57
N GLY A 157 -14.98 10.02 11.19
CA GLY A 157 -15.06 9.40 12.52
C GLY A 157 -13.96 8.42 12.90
N PHE A 158 -13.06 8.04 11.99
CA PHE A 158 -11.98 7.10 12.33
C PHE A 158 -10.64 7.77 12.66
N GLY A 159 -10.56 9.10 12.52
CA GLY A 159 -9.45 9.92 12.99
C GLY A 159 -9.77 11.41 12.83
N GLN A 160 -9.39 12.20 13.82
CA GLN A 160 -9.58 13.65 13.81
C GLN A 160 -8.49 14.30 14.66
N ALA A 161 -8.05 15.49 14.24
CA ALA A 161 -7.26 16.37 15.08
C ALA A 161 -7.68 17.82 14.82
N ALA A 162 -7.57 18.65 15.86
CA ALA A 162 -7.85 20.07 15.78
C ALA A 162 -6.84 20.86 16.61
N HIS A 163 -6.32 21.95 16.05
CA HIS A 163 -5.43 22.87 16.75
C HIS A 163 -5.98 24.30 16.66
N ALA A 164 -5.76 25.10 17.70
CA ALA A 164 -5.86 26.55 17.58
C ALA A 164 -4.77 27.05 16.61
N ALA A 165 -5.04 28.18 15.94
CA ALA A 165 -4.01 28.88 15.21
C ALA A 165 -2.84 29.25 16.14
N ILE A 166 -1.61 29.11 15.63
CA ILE A 166 -0.42 29.56 16.36
C ILE A 166 -0.44 31.09 16.42
N PRO A 167 -0.31 31.71 17.61
CA PRO A 167 -0.21 33.16 17.73
C PRO A 167 1.06 33.68 17.03
N GLY A 168 0.92 34.72 16.20
CA GLY A 168 2.03 35.35 15.47
C GLY A 168 2.00 35.14 13.96
N THR A 169 2.98 35.69 13.24
CA THR A 169 3.00 35.75 11.77
C THR A 169 4.14 34.96 11.11
N ALA A 170 4.82 34.08 11.85
CA ALA A 170 6.02 33.40 11.35
C ALA A 170 5.80 31.94 10.93
N TYR A 171 4.83 31.23 11.52
CA TYR A 171 4.72 29.78 11.37
C TYR A 171 3.34 29.32 10.87
N ASN A 172 3.38 28.33 9.99
CA ASN A 172 2.19 27.62 9.55
C ASN A 172 1.58 26.82 10.71
N THR A 173 0.26 26.65 10.70
CA THR A 173 -0.40 25.74 11.65
C THR A 173 -0.53 24.37 11.01
N THR A 174 0.22 23.40 11.53
CA THR A 174 0.16 22.00 11.06
C THR A 174 -0.71 21.17 12.01
N VAL A 175 -1.60 20.37 11.43
CA VAL A 175 -2.50 19.45 12.14
C VAL A 175 -2.27 18.04 11.60
N VAL A 176 -2.07 17.08 12.51
CA VAL A 176 -1.84 15.68 12.15
C VAL A 176 -2.99 14.84 12.70
N ALA A 177 -3.79 14.26 11.81
CA ALA A 177 -4.81 13.29 12.17
C ALA A 177 -4.33 11.88 11.80
N THR A 178 -4.46 10.94 12.74
CA THR A 178 -4.12 9.53 12.53
C THR A 178 -5.28 8.65 12.92
N GLY A 179 -5.49 7.56 12.18
CA GLY A 179 -6.55 6.59 12.47
C GLY A 179 -6.27 5.24 11.82
N VAL A 180 -6.79 4.18 12.43
CA VAL A 180 -6.81 2.85 11.83
C VAL A 180 -8.25 2.52 11.47
N ILE A 181 -8.47 2.05 10.24
CA ILE A 181 -9.80 1.73 9.74
C ILE A 181 -9.79 0.48 8.87
N TYR A 182 -10.83 -0.35 8.99
CA TYR A 182 -11.05 -1.45 8.05
C TYR A 182 -11.60 -0.92 6.73
N LEU A 183 -10.98 -1.35 5.62
CA LEU A 183 -11.44 -1.13 4.27
C LEU A 183 -11.61 -2.47 3.56
N ASN A 184 -12.66 -2.61 2.76
CA ASN A 184 -13.04 -3.88 2.15
C ASN A 184 -12.28 -4.24 0.86
N GLY A 185 -11.40 -3.36 0.37
CA GLY A 185 -10.66 -3.55 -0.89
C GLY A 185 -11.49 -3.36 -2.17
N VAL A 186 -12.79 -3.08 -2.06
CA VAL A 186 -13.70 -2.86 -3.19
C VAL A 186 -14.78 -1.83 -2.83
N GLY A 187 -14.67 -0.63 -3.40
CA GLY A 187 -15.69 0.41 -3.27
C GLY A 187 -15.60 1.25 -2.00
N ASP A 188 -15.03 0.74 -0.90
CA ASP A 188 -14.61 1.61 0.21
C ASP A 188 -13.54 2.59 -0.29
N PHE A 189 -13.57 3.82 0.22
CA PHE A 189 -12.53 4.81 0.02
C PHE A 189 -12.34 5.66 1.26
N ILE A 190 -11.16 6.25 1.38
CA ILE A 190 -10.87 7.29 2.37
C ILE A 190 -10.73 8.65 1.71
N GLU A 191 -11.11 9.69 2.44
CA GLU A 191 -10.94 11.09 2.07
C GLU A 191 -10.40 11.89 3.26
N ILE A 192 -9.69 12.97 2.97
CA ILE A 192 -9.26 13.93 3.97
C ILE A 192 -10.12 15.17 3.85
N GLN A 193 -10.78 15.53 4.94
CA GLN A 193 -11.56 16.76 5.02
C GLN A 193 -10.88 17.71 5.99
N VAL A 194 -10.85 18.98 5.63
CA VAL A 194 -10.26 20.05 6.44
C VAL A 194 -11.28 21.14 6.71
N ALA A 195 -11.12 21.85 7.83
CA ALA A 195 -11.91 23.03 8.16
C ALA A 195 -11.05 24.08 8.86
N GLN A 196 -11.43 25.35 8.72
CA GLN A 196 -10.82 26.47 9.42
C GLN A 196 -11.86 27.60 9.61
N ASN A 197 -11.71 28.41 10.65
CA ASN A 197 -12.63 29.51 10.97
C ASN A 197 -11.89 30.83 11.30
N SER A 198 -10.82 31.12 10.56
CA SER A 198 -9.99 32.32 10.74
C SER A 198 -10.67 33.64 10.33
N GLY A 199 -11.82 33.59 9.67
CA GLY A 199 -12.51 34.75 9.11
C GLY A 199 -12.03 35.18 7.71
N SER A 200 -11.10 34.43 7.10
CA SER A 200 -10.62 34.67 5.73
C SER A 200 -10.31 33.34 5.04
N THR A 201 -10.25 33.34 3.71
CA THR A 201 -9.74 32.18 2.96
C THR A 201 -8.23 32.08 3.16
N ILE A 202 -7.76 30.92 3.61
CA ILE A 202 -6.33 30.57 3.70
C ILE A 202 -6.06 29.36 2.83
N ALA A 203 -4.80 29.01 2.58
CA ALA A 203 -4.46 27.86 1.75
C ALA A 203 -3.71 26.77 2.54
N THR A 204 -3.75 25.54 2.05
CA THR A 204 -2.77 24.53 2.45
C THR A 204 -1.37 24.92 1.95
N VAL A 205 -0.34 24.42 2.62
CA VAL A 205 1.06 24.72 2.28
C VAL A 205 1.66 23.60 1.41
N ALA A 206 2.18 24.00 0.25
CA ALA A 206 3.01 23.18 -0.63
C ALA A 206 4.47 23.12 -0.14
N PRO A 207 5.29 22.15 -0.58
CA PRO A 207 6.68 21.99 -0.15
C PRO A 207 7.51 23.26 -0.36
N GLY A 208 8.35 23.63 0.62
CA GLY A 208 9.38 24.66 0.43
C GLY A 208 9.69 25.57 1.62
N ALA A 209 8.91 25.58 2.70
CA ALA A 209 9.17 26.43 3.86
C ALA A 209 8.64 25.82 5.17
N ASP A 210 9.37 24.86 5.75
CA ASP A 210 9.17 24.37 7.14
C ASP A 210 8.04 23.35 7.40
N SER A 211 7.05 23.18 6.52
CA SER A 211 6.02 22.12 6.64
C SER A 211 5.40 21.78 5.29
N SER A 212 4.81 20.59 5.14
CA SER A 212 4.14 20.19 3.89
C SER A 212 2.88 19.40 4.15
N THR A 213 1.91 19.55 3.25
CA THR A 213 0.67 18.78 3.28
C THR A 213 0.89 17.40 2.67
N LYS A 214 0.72 16.36 3.49
CA LYS A 214 1.10 14.98 3.18
C LYS A 214 0.07 13.98 3.70
N LEU A 215 -0.16 12.91 2.93
CA LEU A 215 -1.00 11.79 3.33
C LEU A 215 -0.19 10.50 3.20
N THR A 216 -0.22 9.67 4.24
CA THR A 216 0.34 8.31 4.25
C THR A 216 -0.76 7.32 4.55
N VAL A 217 -0.83 6.26 3.74
CA VAL A 217 -1.79 5.17 3.87
C VAL A 217 -1.01 3.86 3.83
N LEU A 218 -1.07 3.07 4.89
CA LEU A 218 -0.39 1.79 5.00
C LEU A 218 -1.36 0.73 5.49
N ARG A 219 -1.48 -0.39 4.77
CA ARG A 219 -2.18 -1.57 5.29
C ARG A 219 -1.33 -2.20 6.38
N VAL A 220 -1.88 -2.32 7.59
CA VAL A 220 -1.17 -2.85 8.77
C VAL A 220 -1.64 -4.24 9.17
N HIS A 221 -2.84 -4.64 8.73
CA HIS A 221 -3.38 -5.96 9.01
C HIS A 221 -4.34 -6.40 7.91
N SER A 222 -4.52 -7.72 7.76
CA SER A 222 -5.49 -8.31 6.84
C SER A 222 -6.93 -8.18 7.30
#